data_AF-A0A940ZHH0-F1
#
_entry.id   AF-A0A940ZHH0-F1
#
_cell.length_a   1.000
_cell.length_b   1.000
_cell.length_c   1.000
_cell.angle_alpha   90.00
_cell.angle_beta   90.00
_cell.angle_gamma   90.00
#
_symmetry.space_group_name_H-M   'P 1'
#
loop_
_entity.id
_entity.type
_entity.pdbx_description
1 polymer ?
#
loop_
_entity_poly.entity_id
_entity_poly.type
_entity_poly.pdbx_seq_one_letter_code
_entity_poly.pdbx_strand_id
1 'polypeptide(L)'
;MCTTCGCAQHDHGHDHDHDHHHHESTGGGRIEIETDILAKNDRLAAANRRLFAARGIFALNLVSSPGAGKTTLLERTLRDLQGKIRPAVIEGDQQTDNDARRIATTGVPVQQINTGAGCHLDAHMVGHAMEELPLADIDLL
;
A
#
# COMPACT_ATOMS: atom_id res chain seq x y z
N MET A 1 19.09 3.69 -5.30
CA MET A 1 20.23 3.52 -6.22
C MET A 1 20.42 2.02 -6.42
N CYS A 2 20.15 1.54 -7.63
CA CYS A 2 20.11 0.12 -7.98
C CYS A 2 21.55 -0.32 -8.34
N THR A 3 22.17 -1.19 -7.56
CA THR A 3 23.60 -1.58 -7.72
C THR A 3 23.78 -3.05 -8.12
N THR A 4 22.91 -3.59 -8.97
CA THR A 4 23.10 -4.96 -9.48
C THR A 4 23.05 -4.99 -11.00
N CYS A 5 24.21 -4.72 -11.62
CA CYS A 5 24.47 -5.04 -13.02
C CYS A 5 25.56 -6.12 -13.04
N GLY A 6 25.16 -7.36 -13.36
CA GLY A 6 26.06 -8.49 -13.52
C GLY A 6 26.66 -8.52 -14.92
N CYS A 7 27.99 -8.47 -15.01
CA CYS A 7 28.77 -8.79 -16.20
C CYS A 7 29.84 -9.82 -15.83
N ALA A 8 29.89 -10.93 -16.57
CA ALA A 8 30.76 -12.08 -16.32
C ALA A 8 32.15 -11.93 -16.98
N GLN A 9 33.14 -12.61 -16.37
CA GLN A 9 34.25 -13.42 -16.94
C GLN A 9 35.64 -13.09 -16.34
N HIS A 10 36.25 -14.05 -15.62
CA HIS A 10 37.45 -14.81 -16.04
C HIS A 10 38.00 -15.71 -14.91
N ASP A 11 38.66 -16.76 -15.35
CA ASP A 11 38.99 -18.05 -14.73
C ASP A 11 40.28 -18.00 -13.89
N HIS A 12 40.26 -18.54 -12.66
CA HIS A 12 41.44 -18.98 -11.91
C HIS A 12 41.07 -20.15 -10.99
N GLY A 13 41.58 -21.34 -11.32
CA GLY A 13 41.41 -22.56 -10.54
C GLY A 13 42.25 -22.59 -9.27
N HIS A 14 41.65 -23.07 -8.18
CA HIS A 14 42.32 -23.60 -7.01
C HIS A 14 41.48 -24.75 -6.42
N ASP A 15 42.05 -25.95 -6.42
CA ASP A 15 41.53 -27.11 -5.69
C ASP A 15 41.75 -26.90 -4.19
N HIS A 16 40.65 -26.85 -3.42
CA HIS A 16 40.69 -27.03 -1.98
C HIS A 16 39.57 -27.97 -1.55
N ASP A 17 40.00 -29.15 -1.11
CA ASP A 17 39.17 -30.21 -0.53
C ASP A 17 38.80 -29.80 0.90
N HIS A 18 37.52 -29.47 1.13
CA HIS A 18 37.00 -29.18 2.47
C HIS A 18 35.67 -29.91 2.69
N ASP A 19 35.71 -30.82 3.66
CA ASP A 19 34.59 -31.59 4.19
C ASP A 19 33.35 -30.73 4.47
N HIS A 20 32.25 -31.03 3.76
CA HIS A 20 30.95 -30.45 4.00
C HIS A 20 30.23 -31.16 5.15
N HIS A 21 30.36 -30.62 6.37
CA HIS A 21 29.35 -30.84 7.41
C HIS A 21 28.11 -30.01 7.10
N HIS A 22 27.13 -30.62 6.43
CA HIS A 22 25.77 -30.09 6.32
C HIS A 22 25.10 -30.04 7.69
N HIS A 23 25.13 -28.87 8.33
CA HIS A 23 24.19 -28.57 9.41
C HIS A 23 22.95 -27.93 8.79
N GLU A 24 21.98 -28.77 8.39
CA GLU A 24 20.59 -28.33 8.22
C GLU A 24 20.07 -27.84 9.57
N SER A 25 19.73 -26.55 9.68
CA SER A 25 18.63 -26.04 10.52
C SER A 25 18.61 -24.51 10.52
N THR A 26 17.39 -23.96 10.45
CA THR A 26 16.94 -22.57 10.71
C THR A 26 16.57 -21.66 9.52
N GLY A 27 15.76 -22.15 8.58
CA GLY A 27 15.04 -21.30 7.59
C GLY A 27 13.53 -21.13 7.81
N GLY A 28 12.89 -21.96 8.64
CA GLY A 28 11.42 -22.07 8.71
C GLY A 28 10.71 -20.84 9.31
N GLY A 29 11.21 -20.31 10.42
CA GLY A 29 10.48 -19.29 11.18
C GLY A 29 10.26 -17.96 10.43
N ARG A 30 11.24 -17.49 9.63
CA ARG A 30 11.10 -16.21 8.91
C ARG A 30 10.04 -16.29 7.81
N ILE A 31 10.02 -17.39 7.06
CA ILE A 31 9.09 -17.58 5.94
C ILE A 31 7.66 -17.81 6.46
N GLU A 32 7.51 -18.57 7.54
CA GLU A 32 6.22 -18.80 8.20
C GLU A 32 5.61 -17.48 8.72
N ILE A 33 6.40 -16.67 9.44
CA ILE A 33 5.95 -15.37 9.96
C ILE A 33 5.55 -14.41 8.83
N GLU A 34 6.36 -14.29 7.77
CA GLU A 34 6.03 -13.45 6.61
C GLU A 34 4.70 -13.91 5.96
N THR A 35 4.51 -15.22 5.82
CA THR A 35 3.29 -15.81 5.26
C THR A 35 2.07 -15.52 6.14
N ASP A 36 2.22 -15.64 7.46
CA ASP A 36 1.14 -15.37 8.41
C ASP A 36 0.72 -13.90 8.43
N ILE A 37 1.68 -12.97 8.31
CA ILE A 37 1.41 -11.52 8.22
C ILE A 37 0.62 -11.21 6.95
N LEU A 38 1.05 -11.74 5.81
CA LEU A 38 0.36 -11.57 4.53
C LEU A 38 -1.05 -12.18 4.58
N ALA A 39 -1.20 -13.39 5.12
CA ALA A 39 -2.48 -14.06 5.27
C ALA A 39 -3.44 -13.28 6.19
N LYS A 40 -2.93 -12.66 7.26
CA LYS A 40 -3.72 -11.77 8.11
C LYS A 40 -4.20 -10.54 7.33
N ASN A 41 -3.31 -9.90 6.58
CA ASN A 41 -3.68 -8.75 5.75
C ASN A 41 -4.74 -9.11 4.71
N ASP A 42 -4.62 -10.27 4.05
CA ASP A 42 -5.60 -10.74 3.06
C ASP A 42 -7.00 -10.96 3.64
N ARG A 43 -7.08 -11.50 4.87
CA ARG A 43 -8.36 -11.66 5.58
C ARG A 43 -9.02 -10.31 5.85
N LEU A 44 -8.25 -9.32 6.30
CA LEU A 44 -8.73 -7.96 6.53
C LEU A 44 -9.13 -7.28 5.22
N ALA A 45 -8.32 -7.40 4.17
CA ALA A 45 -8.61 -6.85 2.85
C ALA A 45 -9.91 -7.46 2.28
N ALA A 46 -10.14 -8.75 2.48
CA ALA A 46 -11.38 -9.42 2.09
C ALA A 46 -12.60 -8.90 2.88
N ALA A 47 -12.45 -8.56 4.16
CA ALA A 47 -13.49 -7.91 4.94
C ALA A 47 -13.82 -6.51 4.39
N ASN A 48 -12.81 -5.70 4.10
CA ASN A 48 -12.99 -4.36 3.51
C ASN A 48 -13.70 -4.45 2.16
N ARG A 49 -13.27 -5.37 1.27
CA ARG A 49 -13.93 -5.59 -0.03
C ARG A 49 -15.40 -6.01 0.11
N ARG A 50 -15.74 -6.86 1.08
CA ARG A 50 -17.12 -7.23 1.37
C ARG A 50 -17.95 -6.02 1.82
N LEU A 51 -17.38 -5.15 2.64
CA LEU A 51 -18.03 -3.90 3.06
C LEU A 51 -18.27 -2.98 1.85
N PHE A 52 -17.25 -2.76 1.01
CA PHE A 52 -17.41 -1.95 -0.21
C PHE A 52 -18.52 -2.50 -1.11
N ALA A 53 -18.50 -3.80 -1.38
CA ALA A 53 -19.51 -4.45 -2.21
C ALA A 53 -20.92 -4.34 -1.60
N ALA A 54 -21.06 -4.54 -0.29
CA ALA A 54 -22.35 -4.43 0.41
C ALA A 54 -22.91 -3.00 0.40
N ARG A 55 -22.05 -1.99 0.26
CA ARG A 55 -22.42 -0.56 0.20
C ARG A 55 -22.49 -0.01 -1.22
N GLY A 56 -22.10 -0.79 -2.23
CA GLY A 56 -22.02 -0.32 -3.61
C GLY A 56 -20.88 0.69 -3.85
N ILE A 57 -19.85 0.70 -2.99
CA ILE A 57 -18.69 1.58 -3.12
C ILE A 57 -17.72 0.96 -4.13
N PHE A 58 -17.36 1.73 -5.16
CA PHE A 58 -16.25 1.39 -6.03
C PHE A 58 -14.94 1.91 -5.40
N ALA A 59 -14.01 1.02 -5.05
CA ALA A 59 -12.76 1.40 -4.39
C ALA A 59 -11.56 1.28 -5.35
N LEU A 60 -10.73 2.32 -5.42
CA LEU A 60 -9.52 2.36 -6.23
C LEU A 60 -8.27 2.53 -5.35
N ASN A 61 -7.28 1.66 -5.55
CA ASN A 61 -5.97 1.83 -4.93
C ASN A 61 -4.98 2.45 -5.94
N LEU A 62 -4.53 3.69 -5.67
CA LEU A 62 -3.58 4.40 -6.52
C LEU A 62 -2.18 4.39 -5.88
N VAL A 63 -1.27 3.61 -6.48
CA VAL A 63 0.12 3.47 -6.04
C VAL A 63 1.05 4.05 -7.12
N SER A 64 2.04 4.85 -6.71
CA SER A 64 3.02 5.44 -7.61
C SER A 64 4.35 5.70 -6.90
N SER A 65 5.41 5.96 -7.66
CA SER A 65 6.65 6.50 -7.09
C SER A 65 6.44 7.91 -6.53
N PRO A 66 7.26 8.37 -5.56
CA PRO A 66 7.24 9.75 -5.10
C PRO A 66 7.43 10.74 -6.26
N GLY A 67 6.63 11.82 -6.28
CA GLY A 67 6.73 12.86 -7.30
C GLY A 67 6.10 12.52 -8.67
N ALA A 68 5.49 11.34 -8.84
CA ALA A 68 4.85 10.94 -10.11
C ALA A 68 3.56 11.71 -10.47
N GLY A 69 3.11 12.63 -9.60
CA GLY A 69 1.93 13.46 -9.85
C GLY A 69 0.60 12.86 -9.38
N LYS A 70 0.61 11.82 -8.53
CA LYS A 70 -0.59 11.19 -7.91
C LYS A 70 -1.61 12.23 -7.44
N THR A 71 -1.14 13.16 -6.61
CA THR A 71 -2.01 14.16 -5.95
C THR A 71 -2.58 15.15 -6.97
N THR A 72 -1.78 15.60 -7.94
CA THR A 72 -2.25 16.50 -9.01
C THR A 72 -3.32 15.83 -9.89
N LEU A 73 -3.11 14.56 -10.24
CA LEU A 73 -4.09 13.77 -10.98
C LEU A 73 -5.39 13.66 -10.17
N LEU A 74 -5.28 13.27 -8.89
CA LEU A 74 -6.43 13.07 -8.03
C LEU A 74 -7.24 14.35 -7.82
N GLU A 75 -6.61 15.47 -7.51
CA GLU A 75 -7.30 16.76 -7.37
C GLU A 75 -8.06 17.15 -8.63
N ARG A 76 -7.47 16.93 -9.82
CA ARG A 76 -8.14 17.23 -11.09
C ARG A 76 -9.33 16.30 -11.32
N THR A 77 -9.14 14.99 -11.11
CA THR A 77 -10.19 13.99 -11.24
C THR A 77 -11.38 14.28 -10.32
N LEU A 78 -11.14 14.62 -9.05
CA LEU A 78 -12.20 14.93 -8.09
C LEU A 78 -13.00 16.18 -8.50
N ARG A 79 -12.32 17.22 -8.99
CA ARG A 79 -12.99 18.42 -9.55
C ARG A 79 -13.86 18.09 -10.75
N ASP A 80 -13.37 17.25 -11.67
CA ASP A 80 -14.12 16.85 -12.88
C ASP A 80 -15.33 15.94 -12.56
N LEU A 81 -15.31 15.27 -11.39
CA LEU A 81 -16.37 14.41 -10.88
C LEU A 81 -17.38 15.12 -9.95
N GLN A 82 -17.10 16.37 -9.58
CA GLN A 82 -17.94 17.12 -8.65
C GLN A 82 -19.39 17.20 -9.14
N GLY A 83 -20.33 16.82 -8.27
CA GLY A 83 -21.78 16.79 -8.56
C GLY A 83 -22.26 15.62 -9.43
N LYS A 84 -21.37 14.72 -9.88
CA LYS A 84 -21.74 13.52 -10.65
C LYS A 84 -21.80 12.27 -9.79
N ILE A 85 -20.87 12.14 -8.85
CA ILE A 85 -20.79 11.07 -7.86
C ILE A 85 -20.32 11.65 -6.53
N ARG A 86 -20.36 10.85 -5.46
CA ARG A 86 -19.90 11.22 -4.12
C ARG A 86 -18.57 10.52 -3.80
N PRO A 87 -17.42 11.12 -4.16
CA PRO A 87 -16.12 10.54 -3.86
C PRO A 87 -15.69 10.82 -2.41
N ALA A 88 -14.86 9.95 -1.85
CA ALA A 88 -14.03 10.19 -0.67
C ALA A 88 -12.61 9.71 -0.96
N VAL A 89 -11.64 10.13 -0.14
CA VAL A 89 -10.24 9.73 -0.31
C VAL A 89 -9.64 9.29 1.02
N ILE A 90 -8.89 8.18 0.99
CA ILE A 90 -7.95 7.82 2.06
C ILE A 90 -6.54 8.16 1.55
N GLU A 91 -5.85 9.04 2.24
CA GLU A 91 -4.49 9.48 1.93
C GLU A 91 -3.51 8.82 2.91
N GLY A 92 -2.45 8.20 2.39
CA GLY A 92 -1.39 7.60 3.20
C GLY A 92 -0.06 8.30 2.94
N ASP A 93 0.48 8.95 3.98
CA ASP A 93 1.79 9.60 3.99
C ASP A 93 2.57 9.12 5.22
N GLN A 94 3.91 9.23 5.20
CA GLN A 94 4.73 8.80 6.32
C GLN A 94 4.61 9.75 7.53
N GLN A 95 4.52 11.05 7.29
CA GLN A 95 4.70 12.05 8.35
C GLN A 95 3.84 13.31 8.20
N THR A 96 3.42 13.70 7.00
CA THR A 96 2.76 14.99 6.77
C THR A 96 1.33 14.82 6.29
N ASP A 97 0.50 15.83 6.50
CA ASP A 97 -0.88 15.88 6.01
C ASP A 97 -1.01 16.75 4.74
N ASN A 98 0.12 17.07 4.09
CA ASN A 98 0.16 18.04 3.00
C ASN A 98 -0.74 17.63 1.83
N ASP A 99 -0.68 16.36 1.42
CA ASP A 99 -1.49 15.85 0.32
C ASP A 99 -2.97 15.76 0.71
N ALA A 100 -3.30 15.32 1.94
CA ALA A 100 -4.69 15.33 2.39
C ALA A 100 -5.29 16.74 2.43
N ARG A 101 -4.54 17.73 2.95
CA ARG A 101 -4.98 19.13 2.98
C ARG A 101 -5.21 19.69 1.59
N ARG A 102 -4.34 19.37 0.63
CA ARG A 102 -4.51 19.76 -0.77
C ARG A 102 -5.76 19.14 -1.39
N ILE A 103 -5.98 17.85 -1.18
CA ILE A 103 -7.14 17.12 -1.69
C ILE A 103 -8.43 17.65 -1.06
N ALA A 104 -8.43 17.96 0.25
CA ALA A 104 -9.58 18.49 0.97
C ALA A 104 -10.10 19.82 0.38
N THR A 105 -9.25 20.61 -0.29
CA THR A 105 -9.67 21.84 -0.99
C THR A 105 -10.66 21.59 -2.14
N THR A 106 -10.77 20.34 -2.62
CA THR A 106 -11.78 19.93 -3.61
C THR A 106 -13.18 19.77 -3.01
N GLY A 107 -13.30 19.79 -1.67
CA GLY A 107 -14.57 19.67 -0.94
C GLY A 107 -15.02 18.24 -0.68
N VAL A 108 -14.22 17.24 -1.07
CA VAL A 108 -14.52 15.82 -0.81
C VAL A 108 -14.05 15.42 0.59
N PRO A 109 -14.69 14.45 1.26
CA PRO A 109 -14.18 13.87 2.50
C PRO A 109 -12.79 13.24 2.28
N VAL A 110 -11.84 13.56 3.15
CA VAL A 110 -10.47 13.01 3.10
C VAL A 110 -10.07 12.51 4.47
N GLN A 111 -9.59 11.27 4.54
CA GLN A 111 -9.02 10.69 5.74
C GLN A 111 -7.51 10.49 5.57
N GLN A 112 -6.71 11.20 6.37
CA GLN A 112 -5.26 11.01 6.44
C GLN A 112 -4.92 9.78 7.28
N ILE A 113 -3.92 9.02 6.84
CA ILE A 113 -3.24 7.98 7.59
C ILE A 113 -1.75 8.34 7.60
N ASN A 114 -1.20 8.53 8.80
CA ASN A 114 0.26 8.64 8.97
C ASN A 114 0.83 7.24 9.21
N THR A 115 1.58 6.72 8.25
CA THR A 115 2.17 5.37 8.31
C THR A 115 3.42 5.29 9.19
N GLY A 116 3.95 6.43 9.63
CA GLY A 116 5.18 6.51 10.41
C GLY A 116 6.37 5.96 9.64
N ALA A 117 7.02 4.92 10.17
CA ALA A 117 8.11 4.24 9.48
C ALA A 117 7.65 3.30 8.35
N GLY A 118 6.34 3.01 8.25
CA GLY A 118 5.78 2.19 7.19
C GLY A 118 5.81 2.89 5.83
N CYS A 119 6.15 2.16 4.77
CA CYS A 119 6.16 2.68 3.39
C CYS A 119 4.92 2.28 2.57
N HIS A 120 3.93 1.64 3.21
CA HIS A 120 2.70 1.18 2.57
C HIS A 120 1.50 1.31 3.51
N LEU A 121 0.30 1.29 2.93
CA LEU A 121 -0.95 1.10 3.64
C LEU A 121 -1.30 -0.39 3.66
N ASP A 122 -1.71 -0.88 4.82
CA ASP A 122 -2.27 -2.22 4.97
C ASP A 122 -3.81 -2.17 5.09
N ALA A 123 -4.44 -3.33 5.00
CA ALA A 123 -5.91 -3.41 5.06
C ALA A 123 -6.47 -3.07 6.45
N HIS A 124 -5.68 -3.20 7.51
CA HIS A 124 -6.10 -2.82 8.86
C HIS A 124 -6.22 -1.30 8.97
N MET A 125 -5.21 -0.57 8.47
CA MET A 125 -5.18 0.90 8.43
C MET A 125 -6.35 1.45 7.60
N VAL A 126 -6.59 0.89 6.41
CA VAL A 126 -7.74 1.25 5.58
C VAL A 126 -9.05 0.92 6.31
N GLY A 127 -9.10 -0.23 6.98
CA GLY A 127 -10.19 -0.65 7.87
C GLY A 127 -10.62 0.45 8.84
N HIS A 128 -9.66 0.97 9.60
CA HIS A 128 -9.89 2.00 10.61
C HIS A 128 -10.25 3.35 9.98
N ALA A 129 -9.57 3.75 8.90
CA ALA A 129 -9.86 5.01 8.22
C ALA A 129 -11.30 5.08 7.68
N MET A 130 -11.88 3.95 7.28
CA MET A 130 -13.28 3.88 6.85
C MET A 130 -14.28 4.20 7.96
N GLU A 131 -13.93 4.00 9.24
CA GLU A 131 -14.83 4.26 10.37
C GLU A 131 -15.10 5.77 10.55
N GLU A 132 -14.17 6.61 10.11
CA GLU A 132 -14.24 8.07 10.15
C GLU A 132 -14.93 8.68 8.90
N LEU A 133 -15.22 7.86 7.89
CA LEU A 133 -15.83 8.31 6.63
C LEU A 133 -17.34 8.08 6.62
N PRO A 134 -18.13 8.97 5.99
CA PRO A 134 -19.58 8.81 5.86
C PRO A 134 -19.92 7.76 4.78
N LEU A 135 -19.63 6.48 5.03
CA LEU A 135 -19.75 5.38 4.05
C LEU A 135 -21.15 5.17 3.47
N ALA A 136 -22.20 5.75 4.06
CA ALA A 136 -23.55 5.73 3.49
C ALA A 136 -23.70 6.68 2.28
N ASP A 137 -22.83 7.69 2.21
CA ASP A 137 -22.86 8.78 1.25
C ASP A 137 -21.65 8.79 0.30
N ILE A 138 -21.05 7.63 0.05
CA ILE A 138 -19.88 7.48 -0.81
C ILE A 138 -20.20 6.50 -1.95
N ASP A 139 -19.86 6.88 -3.17
CA ASP A 139 -19.96 6.04 -4.37
C ASP A 139 -18.56 5.56 -4.86
N LEU A 140 -17.53 6.38 -4.61
CA LEU A 140 -16.13 6.14 -5.01
C LEU A 140 -15.21 6.39 -3.81
N LEU A 141 -14.33 5.43 -3.52
CA LEU A 141 -13.28 5.54 -2.50
C LEU A 141 -11.88 5.39 -3.11
#